data_AF-A0A150T9I5-F1
#
_entry.id   AF-A0A150T9I5-F1
#
_cell.length_a   1.000
_cell.length_b   1.000
_cell.length_c   1.000
_cell.angle_alpha   90.00
_cell.angle_beta   90.00
_cell.angle_gamma   90.00
#
_symmetry.space_group_name_H-M   'P 1'
#
loop_
_entity.id
_entity.type
_entity.pdbx_description
1 polymer ?
#
loop_
_entity_poly.entity_id
_entity_poly.type
_entity_poly.pdbx_seq_one_letter_code
_entity_poly.pdbx_strand_id
1 'polypeptide(L)'
;MCDNPAKDDGASCDSDGDPCTPDDHCKDGVCVAGEPKTCASYACDKATGQCLARCQSARDCVDGKVCDRTHQCVDAPPDAYHHDTSGCALAAPGSPPPSPRTLAALFMLALAALGARRPRAVA
;
A
#
# COMPACT_ATOMS: atom_id res chain seq x y z
N MET A 1 -3.66 24.95 -13.60
CA MET A 1 -2.63 26.00 -13.64
C MET A 1 -3.26 27.38 -13.76
N CYS A 2 -2.82 28.36 -12.95
CA CYS A 2 -3.58 29.58 -12.65
C CYS A 2 -2.84 30.92 -12.85
N ASP A 3 -1.53 30.93 -13.17
CA ASP A 3 -0.71 32.16 -13.19
C ASP A 3 -0.45 32.80 -14.57
N ASN A 4 -0.63 32.10 -15.69
CA ASN A 4 -0.28 32.67 -17.00
C ASN A 4 -1.04 32.03 -18.19
N PRO A 5 -2.09 32.69 -18.71
CA PRO A 5 -2.70 33.92 -18.17
C PRO A 5 -3.25 33.70 -16.76
N ALA A 6 -3.19 34.75 -15.94
CA ALA A 6 -3.75 34.72 -14.59
C ALA A 6 -5.26 34.43 -14.65
N LYS A 7 -5.72 33.47 -13.86
CA LYS A 7 -7.14 33.17 -13.68
C LYS A 7 -7.66 33.86 -12.42
N ASP A 8 -8.96 34.17 -12.42
CA ASP A 8 -9.64 34.68 -11.23
C ASP A 8 -9.66 33.63 -10.11
N ASP A 9 -9.68 34.08 -8.85
CA ASP A 9 -9.89 33.20 -7.71
C ASP A 9 -11.22 32.45 -7.84
N GLY A 10 -11.21 31.17 -7.51
CA GLY A 10 -12.36 30.26 -7.69
C GLY A 10 -12.50 29.68 -9.10
N ALA A 11 -11.69 30.12 -10.08
CA ALA A 11 -11.68 29.50 -11.39
C ALA A 11 -11.21 28.05 -11.31
N SER A 12 -11.89 27.15 -12.04
CA SER A 12 -11.54 25.73 -12.07
C SER A 12 -10.11 25.51 -12.58
N CYS A 13 -9.42 24.62 -11.89
CA CYS A 13 -8.11 24.13 -12.26
C CYS A 13 -8.01 22.65 -11.86
N ASP A 14 -6.84 22.06 -12.05
CA ASP A 14 -6.54 20.69 -11.65
C ASP A 14 -5.08 20.72 -11.16
N SER A 15 -4.86 20.32 -9.91
CA SER A 15 -3.58 20.43 -9.21
C SER A 15 -2.79 19.13 -9.23
N ASP A 16 -3.46 17.98 -9.24
CA ASP A 16 -2.86 16.65 -9.08
C ASP A 16 -3.41 15.58 -10.05
N GLY A 17 -4.39 15.92 -10.88
CA GLY A 17 -5.04 14.98 -11.79
C GLY A 17 -6.01 14.02 -11.10
N ASP A 18 -6.39 14.29 -9.85
CA ASP A 18 -7.25 13.42 -9.06
C ASP A 18 -8.74 13.68 -9.34
N PRO A 19 -9.45 12.76 -10.02
CA PRO A 19 -10.87 12.96 -10.29
C PRO A 19 -11.75 12.87 -9.03
N CYS A 20 -11.16 12.53 -7.88
CA CYS A 20 -11.83 12.51 -6.58
C CYS A 20 -11.79 13.85 -5.84
N THR A 21 -11.04 14.85 -6.32
CA THR A 21 -11.07 16.25 -5.84
C THR A 21 -11.55 17.17 -6.98
N PRO A 22 -12.83 17.06 -7.42
CA PRO A 22 -13.28 17.74 -8.63
C PRO A 22 -13.34 19.28 -8.52
N ASP A 23 -13.29 19.82 -7.30
CA ASP A 23 -13.46 21.25 -7.00
C ASP A 23 -12.11 21.97 -6.76
N ASP A 24 -11.07 21.52 -7.48
CA ASP A 24 -9.79 22.21 -7.57
C ASP A 24 -9.98 23.62 -8.14
N HIS A 25 -9.44 24.62 -7.44
CA HIS A 25 -9.68 26.02 -7.77
C HIS A 25 -8.44 26.89 -7.59
N CYS A 26 -8.37 27.95 -8.40
CA CYS A 26 -7.34 28.96 -8.29
C CYS A 26 -7.54 29.79 -7.02
N LYS A 27 -6.46 30.03 -6.28
CA LYS A 27 -6.39 30.96 -5.16
C LYS A 27 -5.03 31.61 -5.11
N ASP A 28 -4.98 32.94 -5.19
CA ASP A 28 -3.75 33.73 -5.18
C ASP A 28 -2.75 33.26 -6.27
N GLY A 29 -3.25 32.93 -7.46
CA GLY A 29 -2.44 32.44 -8.59
C GLY A 29 -2.06 30.95 -8.52
N VAL A 30 -2.30 30.27 -7.41
CA VAL A 30 -1.98 28.85 -7.23
C VAL A 30 -3.23 27.98 -7.39
N CYS A 31 -3.10 26.82 -8.04
CA CYS A 31 -4.18 25.83 -8.04
C CYS A 31 -4.18 25.06 -6.72
N VAL A 32 -5.26 25.14 -5.97
CA VAL A 32 -5.43 24.47 -4.68
C VAL A 32 -6.38 23.30 -4.85
N ALA A 33 -6.02 22.16 -4.26
CA ALA A 33 -6.86 20.96 -4.28
C ALA A 33 -8.22 21.24 -3.61
N GLY A 34 -9.28 20.79 -4.26
CA GLY A 34 -10.65 20.85 -3.76
C GLY A 34 -10.88 19.87 -2.61
N GLU A 35 -12.10 19.90 -2.06
CA GLU A 35 -12.49 18.91 -1.07
C GLU A 35 -12.64 17.52 -1.72
N PRO A 36 -12.14 16.45 -1.07
CA PRO A 36 -12.37 15.10 -1.54
C PRO A 36 -13.86 14.76 -1.60
N LYS A 37 -14.27 14.13 -2.70
CA LYS A 37 -15.62 13.62 -2.90
C LYS A 37 -16.00 12.64 -1.79
N THR A 38 -17.12 12.91 -1.13
CA THR A 38 -17.66 12.03 -0.08
C THR A 38 -18.43 10.85 -0.67
N CYS A 39 -18.00 9.62 -0.34
CA CYS A 39 -18.55 8.37 -0.91
C CYS A 39 -19.15 7.43 0.15
N ALA A 40 -19.71 8.01 1.22
CA ALA A 40 -20.25 7.28 2.38
C ALA A 40 -19.21 6.30 2.97
N SER A 41 -19.45 4.98 2.88
CA SER A 41 -18.51 3.96 3.39
C SER A 41 -17.50 3.47 2.34
N TYR A 42 -17.65 3.89 1.09
CA TYR A 42 -16.82 3.45 -0.02
C TYR A 42 -15.78 4.51 -0.39
N ALA A 43 -14.66 4.08 -0.96
CA ALA A 43 -13.67 4.99 -1.53
C ALA A 43 -14.15 5.54 -2.89
N CYS A 44 -13.55 6.67 -3.29
CA CYS A 44 -13.68 7.19 -4.64
C CYS A 44 -12.68 6.49 -5.57
N ASP A 45 -13.13 6.09 -6.75
CA ASP A 45 -12.30 5.48 -7.78
C ASP A 45 -11.42 6.53 -8.47
N LYS A 46 -10.11 6.38 -8.35
CA LYS A 46 -9.12 7.33 -8.90
C LYS A 46 -9.05 7.37 -10.42
N ALA A 47 -9.67 6.43 -11.13
CA ALA A 47 -9.67 6.42 -12.59
C ALA A 47 -10.91 7.11 -13.17
N THR A 48 -12.04 7.04 -12.47
CA THR A 48 -13.35 7.49 -12.95
C THR A 48 -13.94 8.66 -12.16
N GLY A 49 -13.43 8.95 -10.96
CA GLY A 49 -14.00 9.96 -10.05
C GLY A 49 -15.38 9.57 -9.49
N GLN A 50 -15.79 8.31 -9.66
CA GLN A 50 -17.06 7.80 -9.16
C GLN A 50 -16.86 7.11 -7.82
N CYS A 51 -17.88 7.19 -6.98
CA CYS A 51 -17.88 6.40 -5.75
C CYS A 51 -17.99 4.91 -6.11
N LEU A 52 -17.16 4.10 -5.47
CA LEU A 52 -17.31 2.65 -5.56
C LEU A 52 -18.66 2.25 -4.95
N ALA A 53 -19.27 1.20 -5.51
CA ALA A 53 -20.53 0.65 -5.01
C ALA A 53 -20.33 -0.70 -4.29
N ARG A 54 -19.15 -1.31 -4.47
CA ARG A 54 -18.76 -2.62 -3.95
C ARG A 54 -17.25 -2.62 -3.74
N CYS A 55 -16.80 -3.26 -2.67
CA CYS A 55 -15.37 -3.38 -2.38
C CYS A 55 -14.81 -4.73 -2.83
N GLN A 56 -13.53 -4.75 -3.19
CA GLN A 56 -12.73 -5.98 -3.39
C GLN A 56 -11.66 -6.14 -2.30
N SER A 57 -11.30 -5.04 -1.64
CA SER A 57 -10.26 -4.95 -0.62
C SER A 57 -10.51 -3.77 0.33
N ALA A 58 -9.80 -3.69 1.45
CA ALA A 58 -10.00 -2.63 2.45
C ALA A 58 -9.78 -1.21 1.88
N ARG A 59 -8.87 -1.04 0.92
CA ARG A 59 -8.63 0.22 0.19
C ARG A 59 -9.82 0.72 -0.65
N ASP A 60 -10.81 -0.13 -0.92
CA ASP A 60 -12.03 0.27 -1.63
C ASP A 60 -13.08 0.86 -0.67
N CYS A 61 -12.76 0.89 0.62
CA CYS A 61 -13.55 1.48 1.68
C CYS A 61 -12.87 2.74 2.22
N VAL A 62 -13.65 3.61 2.85
CA VAL A 62 -13.09 4.75 3.60
C VAL A 62 -12.33 4.27 4.84
N ASP A 63 -11.48 5.13 5.39
CA ASP A 63 -10.73 4.84 6.61
C ASP A 63 -11.64 4.36 7.75
N GLY A 64 -11.22 3.29 8.44
CA GLY A 64 -11.98 2.68 9.54
C GLY A 64 -13.05 1.68 9.10
N LYS A 65 -13.29 1.51 7.80
CA LYS A 65 -14.16 0.46 7.25
C LYS A 65 -13.32 -0.70 6.72
N VAL A 66 -13.92 -1.88 6.66
CA VAL A 66 -13.34 -3.09 6.09
C VAL A 66 -14.26 -3.67 5.04
N CYS A 67 -13.68 -4.36 4.05
CA CYS A 67 -14.45 -5.04 3.03
C CYS A 67 -14.89 -6.42 3.52
N ASP A 68 -16.20 -6.66 3.61
CA ASP A 68 -16.75 -7.96 3.99
C ASP A 68 -16.82 -8.93 2.78
N ARG A 69 -17.26 -10.18 3.04
CA ARG A 69 -17.41 -11.19 1.97
C ARG A 69 -18.60 -10.93 1.03
N THR A 70 -19.51 -10.04 1.39
CA THR A 70 -20.64 -9.64 0.54
C THR A 70 -20.30 -8.47 -0.38
N HIS A 71 -19.06 -7.98 -0.31
CA HIS A 71 -18.54 -6.80 -1.01
C HIS A 71 -19.11 -5.48 -0.48
N GLN A 72 -19.44 -5.43 0.81
CA GLN A 72 -19.89 -4.23 1.50
C GLN A 72 -18.79 -3.70 2.41
N CYS A 73 -18.67 -2.37 2.45
CA CYS A 73 -17.83 -1.69 3.42
C CYS A 73 -18.58 -1.56 4.75
N VAL A 74 -18.10 -2.29 5.75
CA VAL A 74 -18.71 -2.37 7.09
C VAL A 74 -17.73 -1.86 8.14
N ASP A 75 -18.22 -1.58 9.35
CA ASP A 75 -17.35 -1.23 10.46
C ASP A 75 -16.38 -2.37 10.77
N ALA A 76 -15.11 -2.01 11.01
CA ALA A 76 -14.10 -2.98 11.43
C ALA A 76 -14.57 -3.67 12.73
N PRO A 77 -14.50 -5.01 12.82
CA PRO A 77 -14.76 -5.71 14.07
C PRO A 77 -13.82 -5.17 15.16
N PRO A 78 -14.32 -4.94 16.39
CA PRO A 78 -13.57 -4.30 17.47
C PRO A 78 -12.30 -5.08 17.88
N ASP A 79 -12.20 -6.35 17.48
CA ASP A 79 -11.21 -7.29 18.00
C ASP A 79 -10.13 -7.66 16.96
N ALA A 80 -10.22 -7.17 15.72
CA ALA A 80 -9.39 -7.64 14.62
C ALA A 80 -8.55 -6.53 13.99
N TYR A 81 -7.29 -6.49 14.42
CA TYR A 81 -6.15 -5.82 13.78
C TYR A 81 -6.12 -6.17 12.28
N HIS A 82 -6.73 -5.31 11.44
CA HIS A 82 -6.75 -5.44 9.99
C HIS A 82 -5.46 -4.87 9.42
N HIS A 83 -4.39 -5.66 9.44
CA HIS A 83 -3.35 -5.43 8.45
C HIS A 83 -3.72 -6.15 7.18
N ASP A 84 -3.68 -5.40 6.08
CA ASP A 84 -3.48 -5.91 4.71
C ASP A 84 -2.10 -6.58 4.62
N THR A 85 -1.85 -7.61 5.43
CA THR A 85 -0.69 -8.48 5.26
C THR A 85 -1.07 -9.50 4.20
N SER A 86 -1.23 -9.03 2.97
CA SER A 86 -1.15 -9.87 1.77
C SER A 86 0.28 -10.41 1.59
N GLY A 87 0.83 -11.03 2.64
CA GLY A 87 1.89 -12.00 2.56
C GLY A 87 1.22 -13.36 2.45
N CYS A 88 1.07 -13.88 1.22
CA CYS A 88 0.64 -15.25 0.99
C CYS A 88 1.75 -16.22 1.44
N ALA A 89 1.98 -16.34 2.75
CA ALA A 89 2.73 -17.45 3.32
C ALA A 89 1.72 -18.47 3.83
N LEU A 90 1.35 -19.43 2.97
CA LEU A 90 0.77 -20.67 3.45
C LEU A 90 1.87 -21.39 4.25
N ALA A 91 1.79 -21.35 5.58
CA ALA A 91 2.54 -22.30 6.38
C ALA A 91 2.03 -23.69 6.00
N ALA A 92 2.88 -24.50 5.39
CA ALA A 92 2.55 -25.88 5.11
C ALA A 92 2.16 -26.56 6.43
N PRO A 93 1.03 -27.30 6.48
CA PRO A 93 0.66 -28.05 7.67
C PRO A 93 1.81 -29.01 8.01
N GLY A 94 2.41 -28.82 9.19
CA GLY A 94 3.55 -29.62 9.66
C GLY A 94 4.91 -28.92 9.70
N SER A 95 4.99 -27.61 9.50
CA SER A 95 6.25 -26.86 9.70
C SER A 95 6.61 -26.79 11.19
N PRO A 96 7.68 -27.45 11.68
CA PRO A 96 8.10 -27.30 13.07
C PRO A 96 8.68 -25.89 13.30
N PRO A 97 8.57 -25.32 14.52
CA PRO A 97 9.19 -24.03 14.83
C PRO A 97 10.70 -24.08 14.53
N PRO A 98 11.30 -22.99 14.02
CA PRO A 98 12.73 -22.97 13.74
C PRO A 98 13.51 -23.20 15.05
N SER A 99 14.09 -24.39 15.17
CA SER A 99 14.97 -24.72 16.29
C SER A 99 16.31 -23.99 16.13
N PRO A 100 16.96 -23.54 17.22
CA PRO A 100 18.20 -22.75 17.17
C PRO A 100 19.42 -23.51 16.61
N ARG A 101 19.28 -24.78 16.20
CA ARG A 101 20.37 -25.64 15.75
C ARG A 101 20.68 -25.56 14.24
N THR A 102 19.77 -25.02 13.42
CA THR A 102 19.94 -24.98 11.95
C THR A 102 20.85 -23.85 11.48
N LEU A 103 21.06 -22.78 12.26
CA LEU A 103 21.99 -21.70 11.92
C LEU A 103 23.47 -22.12 12.05
N ALA A 104 23.78 -23.11 12.91
CA ALA A 104 25.16 -23.56 13.12
C ALA A 104 25.71 -24.44 11.98
N ALA A 105 24.85 -25.19 11.28
CA ALA A 105 25.27 -26.11 10.23
C ALA A 105 25.76 -25.39 8.96
N LEU A 106 25.16 -24.24 8.62
CA LEU A 106 25.56 -23.43 7.47
C LEU A 106 26.92 -22.74 7.67
N PHE A 107 27.25 -22.38 8.92
CA PHE A 107 28.55 -21.77 9.25
C PHE A 107 29.71 -22.80 9.18
N MET A 108 29.46 -24.05 9.55
CA MET A 108 30.47 -25.12 9.53
C MET A 108 30.83 -25.58 8.10
N LEU A 109 29.90 -25.50 7.14
CA LEU A 109 30.16 -25.80 5.74
C LEU A 109 31.00 -24.72 5.04
N ALA A 110 30.88 -23.45 5.43
CA ALA A 110 31.68 -22.36 4.89
C ALA A 110 33.16 -22.41 5.35
N LEU A 111 33.41 -22.83 6.60
CA LEU A 111 34.77 -22.96 7.14
C LEU A 111 35.55 -24.14 6.52
N ALA A 112 34.88 -25.21 6.08
CA ALA A 112 35.52 -26.31 5.38
C ALA A 112 36.03 -25.94 3.97
N ALA A 113 35.43 -24.94 3.31
CA ALA A 113 35.85 -24.46 2.00
C ALA A 113 37.08 -23.53 2.04
N LEU A 114 37.35 -22.86 3.17
CA LEU A 114 38.54 -22.01 3.33
C LEU A 114 39.80 -22.79 3.76
N GLY A 115 39.64 -23.98 4.35
CA GLY A 115 40.78 -24.80 4.83
C GLY A 115 41.49 -25.65 3.76
N ALA A 116 40.94 -25.76 2.54
CA ALA A 116 41.47 -26.66 1.52
C ALA A 116 42.54 -26.04 0.59
N ARG A 117 42.87 -24.75 0.73
CA ARG A 117 43.96 -24.12 -0.05
C ARG A 117 45.31 -24.36 0.64
N ARG A 118 45.86 -25.56 0.47
CA ARG A 118 47.28 -25.84 0.79
C ARG A 118 48.19 -25.02 -0.14
N PRO A 119 49.19 -24.28 0.36
CA PRO A 119 50.22 -23.71 -0.51
C PRO A 119 51.10 -24.86 -1.05
N ARG A 120 51.22 -24.97 -2.38
CA ARG A 120 52.24 -25.81 -3.01
C ARG A 120 53.60 -25.18 -2.73
N ALA A 121 54.45 -25.88 -1.97
CA ALA A 121 55.87 -25.59 -1.91
C ALA A 121 56.47 -25.82 -3.31
N VAL A 122 57.13 -24.80 -3.87
CA VAL A 122 58.00 -24.92 -5.03
C VAL A 122 59.41 -25.06 -4.48
N ALA A 123 60.04 -26.19 -4.78
CA ALA A 123 61.48 -26.41 -4.63
C ALA A 123 62.20 -25.95 -5.90
#